data_AF-A0A1X7TFX2-F1
#
_entry.id   AF-A0A1X7TFX2-F1
#
_cell.length_a   1.000
_cell.length_b   1.000
_cell.length_c   1.000
_cell.angle_alpha   90.00
_cell.angle_beta   90.00
_cell.angle_gamma   90.00
#
_symmetry.space_group_name_H-M   'P 1'
#
loop_
_entity.id
_entity.type
_entity.pdbx_description
1 polymer ?
#
loop_
_entity_poly.entity_id
_entity_poly.type
_entity_poly.pdbx_seq_one_letter_code
_entity_poly.pdbx_strand_id
1 'polypeptide(L)' 'VTTGLWQYQLYTSDPLWDGQSCGSAESPCCNVPGIPWFHRDYGSTATTDYIELRVCGDEGTGNEDTPVSYYEIYVQ' A
#
# COMPACT_ATOMS: atom_id res chain seq x y z
N VAL A 1 12.72 -31.96 -16.49
CA VAL A 1 12.51 -30.51 -16.71
C VAL A 1 12.12 -29.92 -15.37
N THR A 2 13.04 -29.26 -14.68
CA THR A 2 12.75 -28.53 -13.44
C THR A 2 12.07 -27.23 -13.84
N THR A 3 10.74 -27.21 -13.85
CA THR A 3 9.99 -25.97 -13.93
C THR A 3 10.22 -25.24 -12.61
N GLY A 4 11.01 -24.16 -12.61
CA GLY A 4 11.17 -23.32 -11.43
C GLY A 4 9.81 -22.75 -11.07
N LEU A 5 9.15 -23.34 -10.06
CA LEU A 5 7.86 -22.88 -9.59
C LEU A 5 8.13 -21.65 -8.73
N TRP A 6 7.81 -20.47 -9.25
CA TRP A 6 7.66 -19.28 -8.42
C TRP A 6 6.53 -19.56 -7.44
N GLN A 7 6.85 -19.52 -6.15
CA GLN A 7 5.86 -19.71 -5.09
C GLN A 7 5.41 -18.32 -4.63
N TYR A 8 4.11 -18.05 -4.73
CA TYR A 8 3.53 -16.82 -4.21
C TYR A 8 3.62 -16.83 -2.69
N GLN A 9 4.19 -15.77 -2.12
CA GLN A 9 4.40 -15.61 -0.69
C GLN A 9 3.91 -14.23 -0.27
N LEU A 10 3.02 -14.21 0.71
CA LEU A 10 2.62 -12.97 1.39
C LEU A 10 3.63 -12.64 2.49
N TYR A 11 4.15 -11.42 2.48
CA TYR A 11 5.14 -10.94 3.47
C TYR A 11 4.46 -10.10 4.55
N THR A 12 3.70 -10.73 5.46
CA THR A 12 2.96 -10.01 6.52
C THR A 12 3.86 -9.31 7.55
N SER A 13 5.16 -9.61 7.56
CA SER A 13 6.16 -8.99 8.44
C SER A 13 6.86 -7.79 7.82
N ASP A 14 6.52 -7.43 6.58
CA ASP A 14 7.19 -6.37 5.80
C ASP A 14 6.18 -5.32 5.31
N PRO A 15 5.75 -4.39 6.19
CA PRO A 15 4.74 -3.42 5.83
C PRO A 15 5.33 -2.26 5.01
N LEU A 16 4.83 -2.07 3.79
CA LEU A 16 5.29 -1.04 2.84
C LEU A 16 5.28 0.42 3.36
N TRP A 17 4.52 0.70 4.43
CA TRP A 17 4.25 2.03 4.93
C TRP A 17 5.14 2.45 6.11
N ASP A 18 5.92 1.56 6.73
CA ASP A 18 6.75 1.91 7.89
C ASP A 18 8.16 2.43 7.53
N GLY A 19 8.52 2.39 6.24
CA GLY A 19 9.82 2.81 5.73
C GLY A 19 10.98 1.93 6.18
N GLN A 20 10.72 0.71 6.65
CA GLN A 20 11.72 -0.29 7.03
C GLN A 20 11.81 -1.39 5.97
N SER A 21 12.90 -2.18 6.01
CA SER A 21 13.11 -3.38 5.18
C SER A 21 12.98 -3.21 3.66
N CYS A 22 12.95 -1.98 3.17
CA CYS A 22 12.66 -1.68 1.78
C CYS A 22 13.64 -2.29 0.78
N GLY A 23 13.18 -3.30 0.06
CA GLY A 23 13.78 -3.81 -1.14
C GLY A 23 13.67 -2.84 -2.31
N SER A 24 14.32 -3.18 -3.42
CA SER A 24 14.32 -2.34 -4.62
C SER A 24 12.93 -2.09 -5.20
N ALA A 25 12.01 -3.05 -5.06
CA ALA A 25 10.63 -2.94 -5.53
C ALA A 25 9.79 -1.94 -4.71
N GLU A 26 10.18 -1.70 -3.45
CA GLU A 26 9.40 -0.93 -2.47
C GLU A 26 9.95 0.50 -2.32
N SER A 27 11.03 0.82 -3.03
CA SER A 27 11.70 2.13 -3.05
C SER A 27 10.74 3.32 -3.21
N PRO A 28 9.70 3.28 -4.08
CA PRO A 28 8.73 4.38 -4.19
C PRO A 28 7.92 4.63 -2.91
N CYS A 29 7.69 3.61 -2.09
CA CYS A 29 6.93 3.68 -0.84
C CYS A 29 7.82 3.99 0.37
N CYS A 30 9.11 3.68 0.29
CA CYS A 30 10.03 3.69 1.43
C CYS A 30 10.41 5.09 1.98
N ASN A 31 10.33 6.14 1.15
CA ASN A 31 10.73 7.50 1.53
C ASN A 31 9.62 8.53 1.29
N VAL A 32 8.36 8.10 1.38
CA VAL A 32 7.22 9.01 1.23
C VAL A 32 7.06 9.90 2.47
N PRO A 33 6.75 11.19 2.32
CA PRO A 33 6.34 12.03 3.45
C PRO A 33 5.11 11.44 4.14
N GLY A 34 5.11 11.40 5.47
CA GLY A 34 3.94 10.99 6.27
C GLY A 34 3.97 9.55 6.80
N ILE A 35 5.01 8.75 6.51
CA ILE A 35 5.22 7.44 7.17
C ILE A 35 5.13 7.58 8.71
N PRO A 36 4.53 6.61 9.43
CA PRO A 36 4.24 5.25 8.99
C PRO A 36 2.84 5.05 8.35
N TRP A 37 2.14 6.12 7.95
CA TRP A 37 0.79 6.01 7.39
C TRP A 37 0.64 6.81 6.10
N PHE A 38 -0.16 6.29 5.17
CA PHE A 38 -0.68 7.13 4.11
C PHE A 38 -1.75 8.04 4.69
N HIS A 39 -1.40 9.30 4.91
CA HIS A 39 -2.32 10.32 5.41
C HIS A 39 -2.58 11.39 4.35
N ARG A 40 -3.86 11.69 4.14
CA ARG A 40 -4.30 12.78 3.27
C ARG A 40 -5.19 13.74 4.06
N ASP A 41 -4.67 14.93 4.32
CA ASP A 41 -5.45 16.05 4.84
C ASP A 41 -6.08 16.83 3.67
N TYR A 42 -7.38 17.05 3.73
CA TYR A 42 -8.12 17.89 2.76
C TYR A 42 -8.31 19.34 3.27
N GLY A 43 -7.73 19.67 4.42
CA GLY A 43 -7.78 20.98 5.06
C GLY A 43 -9.17 21.34 5.58
N SER A 44 -9.45 22.64 5.69
CA SER A 44 -10.75 23.18 6.11
C SER A 44 -11.82 23.13 5.00
N THR A 45 -11.58 22.36 3.94
CA THR A 45 -12.42 22.34 2.75
C THR A 45 -13.49 21.28 2.93
N ALA A 46 -14.75 21.72 3.09
CA ALA A 46 -15.88 20.81 2.94
C ALA A 46 -15.88 20.29 1.50
N THR A 47 -15.97 18.98 1.33
CA THR A 47 -16.06 18.33 0.02
C THR A 47 -17.36 17.53 -0.08
N THR A 48 -17.95 17.53 -1.27
CA THR A 48 -19.08 16.66 -1.65
C THR A 48 -18.63 15.48 -2.51
N ASP A 49 -17.34 15.44 -2.86
CA ASP A 49 -16.79 14.38 -3.69
C ASP A 49 -16.69 13.08 -2.90
N TYR A 50 -16.80 11.95 -3.61
CA TYR A 50 -16.56 10.64 -3.01
C TYR A 50 -15.07 10.48 -2.68
N ILE A 51 -14.79 9.99 -1.47
CA ILE A 51 -13.45 9.56 -1.06
C ILE A 51 -13.25 8.12 -1.53
N GLU A 52 -12.19 7.87 -2.29
CA GLU A 52 -11.84 6.56 -2.82
C GLU A 52 -10.40 6.21 -2.47
N LEU A 53 -10.17 5.00 -1.97
CA LEU A 53 -8.85 4.40 -1.84
C LEU A 53 -8.61 3.49 -3.05
N ARG A 54 -7.60 3.81 -3.86
CA ARG A 54 -7.18 2.98 -5.00
C ARG A 54 -5.85 2.31 -4.66
N VAL A 55 -5.80 1.00 -4.83
CA VAL A 55 -4.56 0.21 -4.78
C VAL A 55 -4.17 -0.11 -6.22
N CYS A 56 -2.96 0.29 -6.62
CA CYS A 56 -2.42 -0.01 -7.94
C CYS A 56 -1.59 -1.29 -7.86
N GLY A 57 -1.80 -2.20 -8.80
CA GLY A 57 -0.89 -3.31 -9.12
C GLY A 57 -0.67 -3.33 -10.63
N ASP A 58 0.46 -3.84 -11.08
CA ASP A 58 0.75 -4.05 -12.50
C ASP A 58 0.69 -5.52 -12.92
N GLU A 59 0.45 -6.42 -11.97
CA GLU A 59 0.25 -7.86 -12.18
C GLU A 59 -1.20 -8.33 -12.00
N GLY A 60 -1.47 -9.60 -12.35
CA GLY A 60 -2.79 -10.23 -12.19
C GLY A 60 -3.06 -10.70 -10.75
N THR A 61 -4.30 -11.10 -10.42
CA THR A 61 -4.77 -11.44 -9.05
C THR A 61 -4.04 -12.57 -8.32
N GLY A 62 -3.02 -13.19 -8.91
CA GLY A 62 -2.17 -14.19 -8.25
C GLY A 62 -0.81 -13.64 -7.83
N ASN A 63 -0.50 -12.38 -8.15
CA ASN A 63 0.77 -11.72 -7.89
C ASN A 63 0.45 -10.29 -7.42
N GLU A 64 1.20 -9.75 -6.45
CA GLU A 64 0.97 -8.41 -5.84
C GLU A 64 -0.25 -8.25 -4.91
N ASP A 65 -0.57 -9.29 -4.13
CA ASP A 65 -1.58 -9.18 -3.07
C ASP A 65 -1.19 -8.11 -2.04
N THR A 66 -1.99 -7.04 -1.95
CA THR A 66 -1.79 -5.93 -0.99
C THR A 66 -2.93 -5.90 0.03
N PRO A 67 -2.84 -6.66 1.14
CA PRO A 67 -3.90 -6.68 2.14
C PRO A 67 -4.03 -5.34 2.86
N VAL A 68 -5.26 -4.80 2.92
CA VAL A 68 -5.59 -3.60 3.70
C VAL A 68 -6.21 -4.05 5.03
N SER A 69 -5.51 -3.82 6.14
CA SER A 69 -5.98 -4.22 7.48
C SER A 69 -7.03 -3.25 8.02
N TYR A 70 -6.79 -1.95 7.89
CA TYR A 70 -7.74 -0.91 8.30
C TYR A 70 -7.49 0.39 7.52
N TYR A 71 -8.54 1.19 7.42
CA TYR A 71 -8.52 2.56 6.95
C TYR A 71 -9.48 3.37 7.84
N GLU A 72 -9.12 4.62 8.11
CA GLU A 72 -9.88 5.49 9.00
C GLU A 72 -10.25 6.77 8.25
N ILE A 73 -11.50 7.22 8.42
CA ILE A 73 -11.99 8.47 7.82
C ILE A 73 -12.49 9.35 8.97
N TYR A 74 -11.89 10.52 9.10
CA TYR A 74 -12.21 11.51 10.12
C TYR A 74 -12.99 12.66 9.49
N VAL A 75 -14.18 12.97 10.03
CA VAL A 75 -15.05 14.07 9.58
C VAL A 75 -15.33 14.97 10.78
N GLN A 76 -15.23 16.29 10.58
CA GLN A 76 -15.54 17.30 11.60
C GLN A 76 -17.00 17.75 11.55
#